data_AF-A0A7C3V0P9-F1
#
_entry.id   AF-A0A7C3V0P9-F1
#
_cell.length_a   1.000
_cell.length_b   1.000
_cell.length_c   1.000
_cell.angle_alpha   90.00
_cell.angle_beta   90.00
_cell.angle_gamma   90.00
#
_symmetry.space_group_name_H-M   'P 1'
#
loop_
_entity.id
_entity.type
_entity.pdbx_description
1 polymer ?
#
loop_
_entity_poly.entity_id
_entity_poly.type
_entity_poly.pdbx_seq_one_letter_code
_entity_poly.pdbx_strand_id
1 'polypeptide(L)'
;MLTPLPADYAVFSPWAPGIFSLAIYTGMVLALMGVILVLTAWLGEKKITPEKEMPYECGVIPHGLARLRHPVPFYLVATFFMILDVEAAFIFAWAVALRPLGWLGWLQISFFILVLLISLFYLWAKGGLEWGPTTSRQTTVGKTFS
;
A
#
# COMPACT_ATOMS: atom_id res chain seq x y z
N MET A 1 30.20 -35.85 -15.30
CA MET A 1 30.82 -34.76 -14.53
C MET A 1 30.27 -33.45 -15.07
N LEU A 2 29.21 -32.91 -14.46
CA LEU A 2 28.70 -31.58 -14.79
C LEU A 2 29.50 -30.59 -13.95
N THR A 3 30.43 -29.86 -14.57
CA THR A 3 31.06 -28.71 -13.94
C THR A 3 29.97 -27.67 -13.64
N PRO A 4 29.91 -27.08 -12.42
CA PRO A 4 29.06 -25.93 -12.19
C PRO A 4 29.50 -24.85 -13.18
N LEU A 5 28.57 -24.43 -14.03
CA LEU A 5 28.81 -23.29 -14.90
C LEU A 5 29.14 -22.08 -13.99
N PRO A 6 29.96 -21.11 -14.44
CA PRO A 6 30.42 -19.97 -13.62
C PRO A 6 29.29 -18.96 -13.30
N ALA A 7 29.16 -18.40 -12.10
CA ALA A 7 27.96 -17.61 -11.71
C ALA A 7 27.62 -16.38 -12.61
N ASP A 8 28.54 -15.97 -13.48
CA ASP A 8 28.41 -14.89 -14.45
C ASP A 8 27.44 -15.19 -15.61
N TYR A 9 27.29 -16.43 -16.08
CA TYR A 9 26.33 -16.74 -17.16
C TYR A 9 24.88 -16.58 -16.71
N ALA A 10 24.58 -16.83 -15.43
CA ALA A 10 23.22 -16.79 -14.92
C ALA A 10 22.64 -15.36 -14.88
N VAL A 11 23.52 -14.35 -14.80
CA VAL A 11 23.12 -12.94 -14.77
C VAL A 11 22.57 -12.49 -16.12
N PHE A 12 23.16 -12.94 -17.22
CA PHE A 12 22.82 -12.54 -18.58
C PHE A 12 22.11 -13.62 -19.41
N SER A 13 21.89 -14.82 -18.86
CA SER A 13 21.18 -15.88 -19.59
C SER A 13 19.67 -15.60 -19.65
N PRO A 14 19.05 -15.60 -20.86
CA PRO A 14 17.59 -15.51 -21.00
C PRO A 14 16.83 -16.74 -20.50
N TRP A 15 17.48 -17.91 -20.46
CA TRP A 15 16.88 -19.20 -20.14
C TRP A 15 17.06 -19.65 -18.68
N ALA A 16 17.82 -18.90 -17.87
CA ALA A 16 17.89 -19.11 -16.43
C ALA A 16 17.16 -17.97 -15.68
N PRO A 17 16.47 -18.27 -14.57
CA PRO A 17 15.87 -17.23 -13.74
C PRO A 17 16.97 -16.36 -13.13
N GLY A 18 17.11 -15.15 -13.67
CA GLY A 18 18.12 -14.16 -13.29
C GLY A 18 17.61 -12.74 -13.53
N ILE A 19 18.42 -11.73 -13.20
CA ILE A 19 17.98 -10.32 -13.26
C ILE A 19 17.65 -9.87 -14.69
N PHE A 20 18.35 -10.41 -15.69
CA PHE A 20 18.08 -10.16 -17.10
C PHE A 20 16.74 -10.74 -17.55
N SER A 21 16.44 -11.99 -17.17
CA SER A 21 15.13 -12.62 -17.45
C SER A 21 13.98 -11.86 -16.79
N LEU A 22 14.17 -11.42 -15.53
CA LEU A 22 13.20 -10.57 -14.82
C LEU A 22 12.99 -9.23 -15.54
N ALA A 23 14.06 -8.55 -15.96
CA ALA A 23 13.97 -7.28 -16.67
C ALA A 23 13.23 -7.41 -18.01
N ILE A 24 13.51 -8.46 -18.79
CA ILE A 24 12.78 -8.73 -20.04
C ILE A 24 11.31 -8.97 -19.77
N TYR A 25 10.98 -9.80 -18.78
CA TYR A 25 9.59 -10.09 -18.43
C TYR A 25 8.84 -8.82 -18.01
N THR A 26 9.42 -8.01 -17.13
CA THR A 26 8.84 -6.73 -16.73
C THR A 26 8.68 -5.79 -17.93
N GLY A 27 9.67 -5.71 -18.82
CA GLY A 27 9.61 -4.93 -20.05
C GLY A 27 8.48 -5.38 -20.98
N MET A 28 8.31 -6.70 -21.17
CA MET A 28 7.22 -7.27 -21.97
C MET A 28 5.84 -6.95 -21.38
N VAL A 29 5.67 -7.07 -20.06
CA VAL A 29 4.41 -6.75 -19.38
C VAL A 29 4.07 -5.28 -19.54
N LEU A 30 5.04 -4.38 -19.32
CA LEU A 30 4.85 -2.94 -19.49
C LEU A 30 4.54 -2.57 -20.95
N ALA A 31 5.24 -3.19 -21.91
CA ALA A 31 5.00 -2.99 -23.33
C ALA A 31 3.59 -3.44 -23.72
N LEU A 32 3.15 -4.62 -23.26
CA LEU A 32 1.80 -5.12 -23.51
C LEU A 32 0.74 -4.19 -22.91
N MET A 33 0.91 -3.74 -21.66
CA MET A 33 0.02 -2.75 -21.05
C MET A 33 -0.03 -1.46 -21.88
N GLY A 34 1.12 -0.96 -22.33
CA GLY A 34 1.22 0.21 -23.19
C GLY A 34 0.47 0.03 -24.52
N VAL A 35 0.65 -1.12 -25.18
CA VAL A 35 -0.06 -1.44 -26.43
C VAL A 35 -1.57 -1.48 -26.21
N ILE A 36 -2.05 -2.13 -25.14
CA ILE A 36 -3.48 -2.20 -24.83
C ILE A 36 -4.06 -0.80 -24.57
N LEU A 37 -3.37 0.03 -23.80
CA LEU A 37 -3.80 1.41 -23.53
C LEU A 37 -3.84 2.27 -24.81
N VAL A 38 -2.81 2.16 -25.66
CA VAL A 38 -2.75 2.88 -26.95
C VAL A 38 -3.84 2.40 -27.89
N LEU A 39 -4.04 1.09 -28.04
CA LEU A 39 -5.11 0.53 -28.86
C LEU A 39 -6.47 0.98 -28.36
N THR A 40 -6.71 0.94 -27.05
CA THR A 40 -7.99 1.40 -26.47
C THR A 40 -8.22 2.89 -26.71
N ALA A 41 -7.18 3.72 -26.54
CA ALA A 41 -7.26 5.16 -26.79
C ALA A 41 -7.43 5.51 -28.27
N TRP A 42 -6.89 4.69 -29.18
CA TRP A 42 -6.97 4.89 -30.63
C TRP A 42 -8.28 4.37 -31.23
N LEU A 43 -8.78 3.24 -30.74
CA LEU A 43 -10.04 2.63 -31.20
C LEU A 43 -11.27 3.23 -30.51
N GLY A 44 -11.10 3.84 -29.33
CA GLY A 44 -12.19 4.47 -28.58
C GLY A 44 -12.71 5.74 -29.23
N GLU A 45 -14.02 5.84 -29.43
CA GLU A 45 -14.66 7.05 -29.96
C GLU A 45 -14.60 8.18 -28.90
N LYS A 46 -13.74 9.19 -29.15
CA LYS A 46 -13.62 10.36 -28.27
C LYS A 46 -14.76 11.35 -28.50
N LYS A 47 -15.85 11.23 -27.74
CA LYS A 47 -16.88 12.28 -27.63
C LYS A 47 -16.66 13.12 -26.38
N ILE A 48 -15.79 14.12 -26.49
CA ILE A 48 -15.49 15.08 -25.43
C ILE A 48 -16.63 16.11 -25.42
N THR A 49 -17.53 16.01 -24.46
CA THR A 49 -18.58 17.02 -24.20
C THR A 49 -18.35 17.57 -22.79
N PRO A 50 -18.57 18.88 -22.55
CA PRO A 50 -18.32 19.49 -21.24
C PRO A 50 -19.10 18.82 -20.10
N GLU A 51 -20.26 18.22 -20.39
CA GLU A 51 -21.08 17.45 -19.45
C GLU A 51 -20.55 16.04 -19.15
N LYS A 52 -19.66 15.48 -19.99
CA LYS A 52 -19.01 14.19 -19.73
C LYS A 52 -17.70 14.34 -18.96
N GLU A 53 -17.04 15.50 -19.09
CA GLU A 53 -15.78 15.81 -18.42
C GLU A 53 -15.99 16.38 -17.00
N MET A 54 -17.23 16.73 -16.62
CA MET A 54 -17.54 17.18 -15.26
C MET A 54 -17.54 16.01 -14.25
N PRO A 55 -16.96 16.18 -13.05
CA PRO A 55 -17.06 15.19 -11.98
C PRO A 55 -18.52 14.88 -11.64
N TYR A 56 -18.88 13.60 -11.61
CA TYR A 56 -20.25 13.18 -11.32
C TYR A 56 -20.53 13.28 -9.82
N GLU A 57 -21.40 14.21 -9.42
CA GLU A 57 -21.74 14.45 -8.00
C GLU A 57 -23.27 14.46 -7.75
N CYS A 58 -24.02 13.62 -8.47
CA CYS A 58 -25.48 13.51 -8.33
C CYS A 58 -26.24 14.83 -8.57
N GLY A 59 -25.76 15.66 -9.51
CA GLY A 59 -26.41 16.92 -9.91
C GLY A 59 -26.02 18.15 -9.09
N VAL A 60 -25.06 18.03 -8.16
CA VAL A 60 -24.48 19.17 -7.45
C VAL A 60 -23.25 19.65 -8.22
N ILE A 61 -23.21 20.93 -8.55
CA ILE A 61 -22.02 21.55 -9.13
C ILE A 61 -20.99 21.67 -8.00
N PRO A 62 -19.76 21.16 -8.18
CA PRO A 62 -18.75 21.23 -7.12
C PRO A 62 -18.43 22.69 -6.81
N HIS A 63 -18.92 23.17 -5.66
CA HIS A 63 -18.71 24.53 -5.20
C HIS A 63 -17.71 24.53 -4.05
N GLY A 64 -16.52 25.11 -4.29
CA GLY A 64 -15.52 25.40 -3.26
C GLY A 64 -14.18 24.70 -3.48
N LEU A 65 -13.22 25.01 -2.61
CA LEU A 65 -11.94 24.30 -2.55
C LEU A 65 -12.21 22.89 -1.99
N ALA A 66 -11.80 21.85 -2.71
CA ALA A 66 -11.84 20.43 -2.30
C ALA A 66 -10.89 20.12 -1.13
N ARG A 67 -10.80 21.02 -0.14
CA ARG A 67 -10.01 20.90 1.07
C ARG A 67 -10.91 20.44 2.20
N LEU A 68 -11.60 19.33 1.97
CA LEU A 68 -12.20 18.57 3.05
C LEU A 68 -11.04 18.17 3.99
N ARG A 69 -11.17 18.48 5.28
CA ARG A 69 -10.26 17.95 6.31
C ARG A 69 -10.46 16.44 6.27
N HIS A 70 -9.65 15.73 5.49
CA HIS A 70 -9.69 14.29 5.43
C HIS A 70 -9.55 13.77 6.87
N PRO A 71 -10.40 12.82 7.26
CA PRO A 71 -10.42 12.39 8.64
C PRO A 71 -9.04 11.81 8.97
N VAL A 72 -8.59 12.08 10.19
CA VAL A 72 -7.26 11.72 10.73
C VAL A 72 -6.94 10.20 10.75
N PRO A 73 -7.88 9.21 10.75
CA PRO A 73 -7.50 7.82 10.94
C PRO A 73 -6.68 7.23 9.78
N PHE A 74 -6.79 7.77 8.55
CA PHE A 74 -5.96 7.31 7.43
C PHE A 74 -4.46 7.50 7.68
N TYR A 75 -4.08 8.59 8.35
CA TYR A 75 -2.69 8.84 8.69
C TYR A 75 -2.17 7.87 9.76
N LEU A 76 -3.00 7.53 10.75
CA LEU A 76 -2.65 6.58 11.80
C LEU A 76 -2.41 5.18 11.23
N VAL A 77 -3.28 4.72 10.33
CA VAL A 77 -3.12 3.44 9.63
C VAL A 77 -1.86 3.43 8.76
N ALA A 78 -1.60 4.50 8.00
CA ALA A 78 -0.42 4.60 7.15
C ALA A 78 0.89 4.60 7.97
N THR A 79 0.93 5.35 9.07
CA THR A 79 2.11 5.41 9.96
C THR A 79 2.34 4.06 10.63
N PHE A 80 1.28 3.38 11.07
CA PHE A 80 1.38 2.05 11.65
C PHE A 80 1.86 1.00 10.65
N PHE A 81 1.32 1.02 9.42
CA PHE A 81 1.79 0.15 8.35
C PHE A 81 3.27 0.38 8.03
N MET A 82 3.71 1.65 7.97
CA MET A 82 5.12 2.00 7.76
C MET A 82 6.03 1.43 8.86
N ILE A 83 5.61 1.49 10.13
CA ILE A 83 6.38 0.92 11.24
C ILE A 83 6.38 -0.61 11.14
N LEU A 84 5.21 -1.25 10.99
CA LEU A 84 5.12 -2.72 10.89
C LEU A 84 5.89 -3.30 9.69
N ASP A 85 5.95 -2.60 8.57
CA ASP A 85 6.69 -3.03 7.37
C ASP A 85 8.20 -3.11 7.65
N VAL A 86 8.76 -2.11 8.35
CA VAL A 86 10.16 -2.12 8.80
C VAL A 86 10.42 -3.27 9.77
N GLU A 87 9.51 -3.52 10.71
CA GLU A 87 9.67 -4.58 11.69
C GLU A 87 9.54 -5.97 11.04
N ALA A 88 8.72 -6.12 10.00
CA ALA A 88 8.66 -7.34 9.20
C ALA A 88 9.97 -7.59 8.44
N ALA A 89 10.63 -6.54 7.93
CA ALA A 89 11.95 -6.67 7.32
C ALA A 89 13.01 -7.16 8.35
N PHE A 90 12.93 -6.74 9.61
CA PHE A 90 13.79 -7.28 10.68
C PHE A 90 13.52 -8.77 10.95
N ILE A 91 12.25 -9.19 11.00
CA ILE A 91 11.91 -10.62 11.16
C ILE A 91 12.46 -11.43 9.97
N PHE A 92 12.36 -10.90 8.75
CA PHE A 92 12.90 -11.54 7.56
C PHE A 92 14.43 -11.67 7.62
N ALA A 93 15.13 -10.59 8.00
CA ALA A 93 16.58 -10.61 8.16
C ALA A 93 17.03 -11.65 9.22
N TRP A 94 16.32 -11.72 10.35
CA TRP A 94 16.53 -12.76 11.35
C TRP A 94 16.26 -14.17 10.80
N ALA A 95 15.18 -14.35 10.03
CA ALA A 95 14.81 -15.65 9.45
C ALA A 95 15.89 -16.17 8.49
N VAL A 96 16.49 -15.29 7.68
CA VAL A 96 17.64 -15.63 6.82
C VAL A 96 18.87 -16.02 7.64
N ALA A 97 19.09 -15.36 8.77
CA ALA A 97 20.24 -15.57 9.65
C ALA A 97 20.01 -16.65 10.75
N LEU A 98 18.91 -17.41 10.72
CA LEU A 98 18.52 -18.32 11.81
C LEU A 98 19.63 -19.30 12.24
N ARG A 99 20.42 -19.81 11.29
CA ARG A 99 21.42 -20.86 11.53
C ARG A 99 22.53 -20.46 12.52
N PRO A 100 23.22 -19.31 12.35
CA PRO A 100 24.27 -18.90 13.28
C PRO A 100 23.78 -18.38 14.64
N LEU A 101 22.53 -17.94 14.78
CA LEU A 101 22.08 -17.24 15.99
C LEU A 101 21.67 -18.17 17.17
N GLY A 102 21.33 -19.43 16.89
CA GLY A 102 20.98 -20.42 17.92
C GLY A 102 19.89 -19.95 18.89
N TRP A 103 20.03 -20.33 20.18
CA TRP A 103 19.05 -20.02 21.23
C TRP A 103 18.91 -18.52 21.53
N LEU A 104 20.01 -17.76 21.43
CA LEU A 104 19.99 -16.31 21.65
C LEU A 104 19.16 -15.60 20.56
N GLY A 105 19.27 -16.04 19.31
CA GLY A 105 18.40 -15.53 18.24
C GLY A 105 16.94 -15.80 18.47
N TRP A 106 16.61 -16.97 19.02
CA TRP A 106 15.23 -17.32 19.34
C TRP A 106 14.63 -16.42 20.43
N LEU A 107 15.41 -16.07 21.45
CA LEU A 107 14.98 -15.12 22.49
C LEU A 107 14.83 -13.70 21.94
N GLN A 108 15.77 -13.26 21.09
CA GLN A 108 15.72 -11.94 20.45
C GLN A 108 14.46 -11.76 19.60
N ILE A 109 14.14 -12.74 18.73
CA ILE A 109 12.95 -12.65 17.89
C ILE A 109 11.66 -12.74 18.71
N SER A 110 11.64 -13.56 19.77
CA SER A 110 10.46 -13.69 20.63
C SER A 110 10.15 -12.39 21.36
N PHE A 111 11.18 -11.73 21.90
CA PHE A 111 11.04 -10.41 22.51
C PHE A 111 10.55 -9.37 21.49
N PHE A 112 11.13 -9.38 20.30
CA PHE A 112 10.76 -8.47 19.22
C PHE A 112 9.30 -8.63 18.78
N ILE A 113 8.86 -9.87 18.53
CA ILE A 113 7.46 -10.17 18.20
C ILE A 113 6.52 -9.75 19.34
N LEU A 114 6.91 -9.93 20.60
CA LEU A 114 6.10 -9.52 21.74
C LEU A 114 5.90 -8.00 21.75
N VAL A 115 6.94 -7.21 21.49
CA VAL A 115 6.83 -5.75 21.38
C VAL A 115 5.90 -5.35 20.23
N LEU A 116 5.99 -6.03 19.07
CA LEU A 116 5.07 -5.82 17.95
C LEU A 116 3.61 -6.06 18.32
N LEU A 117 3.34 -7.18 19.01
CA LEU A 117 2.00 -7.53 19.46
C LEU A 117 1.45 -6.51 20.46
N ILE A 118 2.27 -6.00 21.38
CA ILE A 118 1.87 -4.94 22.32
C ILE A 118 1.50 -3.66 21.56
N SER A 119 2.35 -3.24 20.61
CA SER A 119 2.11 -2.05 19.78
C SER A 119 0.80 -2.16 19.00
N LEU A 120 0.55 -3.31 18.36
CA LEU A 120 -0.69 -3.59 17.63
C LEU A 120 -1.90 -3.61 18.57
N PHE A 121 -1.80 -4.27 19.71
CA PHE A 121 -2.87 -4.35 20.70
C PHE A 121 -3.25 -2.97 21.25
N TYR A 122 -2.26 -2.14 21.57
CA TYR A 122 -2.48 -0.78 22.05
C TYR A 122 -3.23 0.07 21.02
N LEU A 123 -2.86 -0.02 19.75
CA LEU A 123 -3.50 0.75 18.68
C LEU A 123 -4.95 0.29 18.44
N TRP A 124 -5.17 -1.03 18.50
CA TRP A 124 -6.51 -1.60 18.41
C TRP A 124 -7.40 -1.12 19.55
N ALA A 125 -6.90 -1.15 20.79
CA ALA A 125 -7.63 -0.67 21.96
C ALA A 125 -7.94 0.85 21.91
N LYS A 126 -7.10 1.65 21.24
CA LYS A 126 -7.31 3.10 21.10
C LYS A 126 -8.34 3.50 20.03
N GLY A 127 -8.97 2.54 19.35
CA GLY A 127 -9.99 2.85 18.36
C GLY A 127 -9.42 3.49 17.09
N GLY A 128 -8.12 3.29 16.78
CA GLY A 128 -7.55 3.67 15.48
C GLY A 128 -8.21 2.97 14.29
N LEU A 129 -9.03 1.95 14.57
CA LEU A 129 -9.83 1.18 13.64
C LEU A 129 -11.34 1.40 13.77
N GLU A 130 -11.81 2.34 14.60
CA GLU A 130 -13.23 2.61 14.79
C GLU A 130 -13.71 3.65 13.78
N TRP A 131 -14.56 3.22 12.84
CA TRP A 131 -15.12 4.05 11.78
C TRP A 131 -16.61 4.28 12.06
N GLY A 132 -16.91 5.16 13.02
CA GLY A 132 -18.28 5.52 13.38
C GLY A 132 -18.52 7.02 13.23
N PRO A 133 -19.60 7.49 12.57
CA PRO A 133 -19.95 8.90 12.56
C PRO A 133 -20.26 9.35 13.99
N THR A 134 -19.43 10.22 14.55
CA THR A 134 -19.78 10.93 15.78
C THR A 134 -20.82 11.98 15.42
N THR A 135 -22.10 11.61 15.46
CA THR A 135 -23.20 12.58 15.31
C THR A 135 -23.12 13.56 16.48
N SER A 136 -22.37 14.64 16.31
CA SER A 136 -22.46 15.79 17.21
C SER A 136 -23.80 16.46 16.94
N ARG A 137 -24.85 15.99 17.61
CA ARG A 137 -26.15 16.64 17.61
C ARG A 137 -25.98 17.97 18.34
N GLN A 138 -25.67 19.03 17.60
CA GLN A 138 -25.76 20.39 18.11
C GLN A 138 -27.24 20.68 18.36
N THR A 139 -27.67 20.48 19.60
CA THR A 139 -28.95 20.98 20.10
C THR A 139 -28.81 22.50 20.22
N THR A 140 -29.05 23.21 19.11
CA THR A 140 -29.33 24.65 19.18
C THR A 140 -30.72 24.80 19.78
N VAL A 141 -30.78 24.79 21.12
CA VAL A 141 -31.96 25.18 21.89
C VAL A 141 -32.28 26.63 21.51
N GLY A 142 -33.48 26.81 20.97
CA GLY A 142 -33.96 28.06 20.39
C GLY A 142 -33.79 29.24 21.34
N LYS A 143 -33.06 30.25 20.88
CA LYS A 143 -33.17 31.60 21.41
C LYS A 143 -34.40 32.25 20.77
N THR A 144 -35.28 32.72 21.65
CA THR A 144 -36.06 33.95 21.55
C THR A 144 -37.08 34.05 20.40
N PHE A 145 -38.33 33.73 20.75
CA PHE A 145 -39.46 34.55 20.33
C PHE A 145 -39.95 35.32 21.56
N SER A 146 -39.80 36.64 21.53
CA SER A 146 -40.55 37.62 22.32
C SER A 146 -40.86 38.79 21.42
#